data_AF-A0A563EZD7-F1
#
_entry.id   AF-A0A563EZD7-F1
#
_cell.length_a   1.000
_cell.length_b   1.000
_cell.length_c   1.000
_cell.angle_alpha   90.00
_cell.angle_beta   90.00
_cell.angle_gamma   90.00
#
_symmetry.space_group_name_H-M   'P 1'
#
loop_
_entity.id
_entity.type
_entity.pdbx_description
1 polymer ?
#
loop_
_entity_poly.entity_id
_entity_poly.type
_entity_poly.pdbx_seq_one_letter_code
_entity_poly.pdbx_strand_id
1 'polypeptide(L)'
;MRKIAVVLLSCLALGGCASDWEGQVRLRVDKIENPQEIWLELVGELPDDALEKKYFKSEILSPSEISGGEVAVGDEVVCTAKQHSIGAGQTNTIKTEISGCRKA
;
A
#
# COMPACT_ATOMS: atom_id res chain seq x y z
N MET A 1 28.58 7.59 -15.09
CA MET A 1 27.35 6.80 -15.35
C MET A 1 27.50 5.43 -14.70
N ARG A 2 26.94 5.24 -13.51
CA ARG A 2 26.90 3.92 -12.85
C ARG A 2 25.44 3.49 -12.78
N LYS A 3 25.13 2.46 -13.56
CA LYS A 3 23.83 1.81 -13.68
C LYS A 3 23.58 1.05 -12.37
N ILE A 4 22.60 1.47 -11.58
CA ILE A 4 22.15 0.70 -10.42
C ILE A 4 20.98 -0.16 -10.90
N ALA A 5 21.20 -1.47 -10.79
CA ALA A 5 20.29 -2.51 -11.20
C ALA A 5 18.96 -2.38 -10.43
N VAL A 6 17.87 -2.33 -11.20
CA VAL A 6 16.51 -2.52 -10.71
C VAL A 6 16.43 -3.97 -10.22
N VAL A 7 16.53 -4.17 -8.91
CA VAL A 7 16.27 -5.46 -8.28
C VAL A 7 14.76 -5.61 -8.20
N LEU A 8 14.20 -6.27 -9.22
CA LEU A 8 12.84 -6.82 -9.20
C LEU A 8 12.77 -7.89 -8.09
N LEU A 9 12.33 -7.49 -6.91
CA LEU A 9 11.87 -8.41 -5.86
C LEU A 9 10.47 -8.92 -6.22
N SER A 10 10.42 -9.77 -7.26
CA SER A 10 9.32 -10.70 -7.48
C SER A 10 9.47 -11.86 -6.51
N CYS A 11 8.53 -12.00 -5.57
CA CYS A 11 7.95 -13.25 -5.05
C CYS A 11 7.54 -13.12 -3.57
N LEU A 12 6.23 -13.02 -3.35
CA LEU A 12 5.45 -13.78 -2.36
C LEU A 12 3.97 -13.53 -2.66
N ALA A 13 3.49 -14.09 -3.78
CA ALA A 13 2.07 -14.27 -4.02
C ALA A 13 1.60 -15.45 -3.13
N LEU A 14 1.32 -15.16 -1.87
CA LEU A 14 0.72 -16.09 -0.93
C LEU A 14 -0.80 -16.05 -1.09
N GLY A 15 -1.32 -16.93 -1.96
CA GLY A 15 -2.67 -17.50 -1.88
C GLY A 15 -3.86 -16.55 -1.81
N GLY A 16 -4.35 -16.08 -2.96
CA GLY A 16 -5.70 -15.51 -3.09
C GLY A 16 -6.78 -16.59 -3.02
N CYS A 17 -7.25 -16.90 -1.80
CA CYS A 17 -8.50 -17.63 -1.60
C CYS A 17 -9.67 -16.62 -1.57
N ALA A 18 -10.18 -16.27 -2.76
CA ALA A 18 -11.50 -15.70 -3.14
C ALA A 18 -12.21 -14.59 -2.33
N SER A 19 -11.74 -14.22 -1.14
CA SER A 19 -12.40 -13.28 -0.23
C SER A 19 -11.43 -12.21 0.29
N ASP A 20 -10.15 -12.58 0.41
CA ASP A 20 -9.09 -11.77 0.98
C ASP A 20 -7.86 -11.79 0.07
N TRP A 21 -7.18 -10.66 -0.02
CA TRP A 21 -5.88 -10.48 -0.65
C TRP A 21 -4.96 -9.74 0.33
N GLU A 22 -3.69 -10.12 0.37
CA GLU A 22 -2.68 -9.46 1.20
C GLU A 22 -1.36 -9.41 0.42
N GLY A 23 -0.70 -8.24 0.40
CA GLY A 23 0.55 -8.05 -0.33
C GLY A 23 1.32 -6.80 0.07
N GLN A 24 2.61 -6.75 -0.26
CA GLN A 24 3.42 -5.55 -0.08
C GLN A 24 3.20 -4.58 -1.24
N VAL A 25 2.98 -3.31 -0.90
CA VAL A 25 2.80 -2.22 -1.87
C VAL A 25 3.79 -1.09 -1.57
N ARG A 26 4.21 -0.41 -2.64
CA ARG A 26 5.05 0.79 -2.54
C ARG A 26 4.16 2.00 -2.65
N LEU A 27 4.29 2.90 -1.68
CA LEU A 27 3.54 4.14 -1.60
C LEU A 27 4.49 5.32 -1.57
N ARG A 28 4.09 6.45 -2.12
CA ARG A 28 4.81 7.73 -2.05
C ARG A 28 4.04 8.67 -1.15
N VAL A 29 4.77 9.41 -0.32
CA VAL A 29 4.21 10.54 0.44
C VAL A 29 3.88 11.66 -0.55
N ASP A 30 2.60 11.83 -0.85
CA ASP A 30 2.11 12.89 -1.73
C ASP A 30 2.00 14.23 -0.99
N LYS A 31 1.40 14.19 0.21
CA LYS A 31 1.14 15.40 1.00
C LYS A 31 1.22 15.13 2.50
N ILE A 32 1.64 16.15 3.24
CA ILE A 32 1.55 16.21 4.70
C ILE A 32 0.71 17.45 5.03
N GLU A 33 -0.55 17.25 5.42
CA GLU A 33 -1.47 18.37 5.72
C GLU A 33 -1.32 18.87 7.15
N ASN A 34 -0.99 17.97 8.07
CA ASN A 34 -0.68 18.24 9.46
C ASN A 34 0.38 17.23 9.89
N PRO A 35 1.18 17.47 10.95
CA PRO A 35 2.17 16.49 11.43
C PRO A 35 1.56 15.19 11.98
N GLN A 36 0.28 14.93 11.70
CA GLN A 36 -0.50 13.78 12.10
C GLN A 36 -1.14 13.05 10.92
N GLU A 37 -1.11 13.62 9.71
CA GLU A 37 -1.80 13.09 8.53
C GLU A 37 -0.88 13.14 7.31
N ILE A 38 -0.48 11.95 6.86
CA ILE A 38 0.31 11.72 5.67
C ILE A 38 -0.60 11.10 4.62
N TRP A 39 -0.65 11.75 3.46
CA TRP A 39 -1.34 11.25 2.28
C TRP A 39 -0.39 10.40 1.45
N LEU A 40 -0.80 9.17 1.18
CA LEU A 40 0.00 8.20 0.45
C LEU A 40 -0.64 7.87 -0.90
N GLU A 41 0.17 7.88 -1.95
CA GLU A 41 -0.22 7.48 -3.30
C GLU A 41 0.52 6.21 -3.72
N LEU A 42 -0.17 5.30 -4.42
CA LEU A 42 0.45 4.08 -4.93
C LEU A 42 1.54 4.40 -5.97
N VAL A 43 2.72 3.83 -5.78
CA VAL A 43 3.81 3.89 -6.76
C VAL A 43 3.69 2.69 -7.70
N GLY A 44 3.25 2.94 -8.93
CA GLY A 44 3.02 1.90 -9.94
C GLY A 44 1.62 1.31 -9.85
N GLU A 45 1.48 0.04 -10.20
CA GLU A 45 0.19 -0.65 -10.22
C GLU A 45 0.12 -1.73 -9.13
N LEU A 46 -1.08 -1.99 -8.61
CA LEU A 46 -1.31 -3.15 -7.77
C LEU A 46 -1.10 -4.44 -8.58
N PRO A 47 -0.62 -5.52 -7.93
CA PRO A 47 -0.51 -6.82 -8.58
C PRO A 47 -1.86 -7.29 -9.16
N ASP A 48 -1.83 -8.11 -10.20
CA ASP A 48 -3.03 -8.57 -10.92
C ASP A 48 -3.96 -9.46 -10.08
N ASP A 49 -3.46 -9.98 -8.96
CA ASP A 49 -4.21 -10.80 -8.01
C ASP A 49 -4.91 -9.98 -6.90
N ALA A 50 -4.72 -8.65 -6.86
CA ALA A 50 -5.46 -7.78 -5.96
C ALA A 50 -6.96 -7.79 -6.31
N LEU A 51 -7.83 -7.87 -5.28
CA LEU A 51 -9.28 -8.05 -5.46
C LEU A 51 -9.90 -6.99 -6.37
N GLU A 52 -9.59 -5.72 -6.13
CA GLU A 52 -10.05 -4.64 -7.00
C GLU A 52 -9.13 -3.42 -6.89
N LYS A 53 -8.34 -3.18 -7.96
CA LYS A 53 -7.35 -2.10 -8.01
C LYS A 53 -7.96 -0.71 -7.85
N LYS A 54 -9.20 -0.52 -8.31
CA LYS A 54 -9.92 0.78 -8.26
C LYS A 54 -10.30 1.22 -6.84
N TYR A 55 -10.28 0.32 -5.86
CA TYR A 55 -10.58 0.61 -4.45
C TYR A 55 -9.35 0.89 -3.61
N PHE A 56 -8.16 0.88 -4.21
CA PHE A 56 -6.96 1.42 -3.60
C PHE A 56 -6.96 2.94 -3.83
N LYS A 57 -7.60 3.68 -2.92
CA LYS A 57 -7.58 5.16 -2.93
C LYS A 57 -6.45 5.63 -2.04
N SER A 58 -6.04 6.89 -2.19
CA SER A 58 -5.02 7.50 -1.33
C SER A 58 -5.35 7.26 0.14
N GLU A 59 -4.39 6.72 0.89
CA GLU A 59 -4.58 6.34 2.28
C GLU A 59 -3.97 7.41 3.18
N ILE A 60 -4.65 7.68 4.30
CA ILE A 60 -4.19 8.62 5.31
C ILE A 60 -3.61 7.82 6.47
N LEU A 61 -2.33 8.03 6.76
CA LEU A 61 -1.65 7.42 7.90
C LEU A 61 -1.09 8.48 8.84
N SER A 62 -0.96 8.10 10.11
CA SER A 62 -0.17 8.87 11.06
C SER A 62 1.32 8.65 10.83
N PRO A 63 2.18 9.69 10.96
CA PRO A 63 3.63 9.51 10.86
C PRO A 63 4.20 8.45 11.82
N SER A 64 3.55 8.25 12.99
CA SER A 64 3.96 7.24 13.98
C SER A 64 3.74 5.80 13.51
N GLU A 65 2.93 5.58 12.48
CA GLU A 65 2.67 4.26 11.88
C GLU A 65 3.76 3.86 10.86
N ILE A 66 4.67 4.79 10.53
CA ILE A 66 5.77 4.55 9.59
C ILE A 66 7.06 4.38 10.39
N SER A 67 7.61 3.17 10.31
CA SER A 67 8.92 2.85 10.87
C SER A 67 10.06 3.29 9.95
N GLY A 68 11.27 3.44 10.48
CA GLY A 68 12.47 3.76 9.69
C GLY A 68 12.85 5.24 9.65
N GLY A 69 12.24 6.08 10.49
CA GLY A 69 12.62 7.48 10.71
C GLY A 69 11.61 8.48 10.17
N GLU A 70 11.99 9.75 10.20
CA GLU A 70 11.15 10.84 9.69
C GLU A 70 10.95 10.70 8.17
N VAL A 71 9.72 10.97 7.73
CA VAL A 71 9.31 10.93 6.32
C VAL A 71 8.93 12.32 5.84
N ALA A 72 9.29 12.63 4.60
CA ALA A 72 8.98 13.88 3.94
C ALA A 72 8.17 13.64 2.65
N VAL A 73 7.56 14.70 2.13
CA VAL A 73 6.90 14.66 0.81
C VAL A 73 7.89 14.19 -0.26
N GLY A 74 7.47 13.23 -1.07
CA GLY A 74 8.28 12.57 -2.09
C GLY A 74 9.00 11.31 -1.63
N ASP A 75 9.08 11.04 -0.30
CA ASP A 75 9.63 9.78 0.19
C ASP A 75 8.75 8.59 -0.20
N GLU A 76 9.38 7.45 -0.42
CA GLU A 76 8.69 6.19 -0.67
C GLU A 76 8.70 5.35 0.60
N VAL A 77 7.58 4.66 0.83
CA VAL A 77 7.39 3.72 1.94
C VAL A 77 6.88 2.40 1.37
N VAL A 78 7.23 1.30 2.03
CA VAL A 78 6.68 -0.01 1.75
C VAL A 78 5.72 -0.35 2.88
N CYS A 79 4.50 -0.68 2.53
CA CYS A 79 3.46 -1.09 3.48
C CYS A 79 2.87 -2.44 3.09
N THR A 80 2.28 -3.13 4.06
CA THR A 80 1.41 -4.28 3.80
C THR A 80 0.00 -3.76 3.54
N ALA A 81 -0.54 -4.07 2.37
CA ALA A 81 -1.93 -3.82 2.02
C ALA A 81 -2.73 -5.11 2.14
N LYS A 82 -3.91 -5.03 2.75
CA LYS A 82 -4.87 -6.12 2.84
C LYS A 82 -6.19 -5.65 2.25
N GLN A 83 -6.67 -6.35 1.23
CA GLN A 83 -8.01 -6.17 0.70
C GLN A 83 -8.89 -7.31 1.16
N HIS A 84 -10.10 -7.00 1.62
CA HIS A 84 -11.08 -8.01 1.94
C HIS A 84 -12.47 -7.57 1.51
N SER A 85 -13.28 -8.54 1.10
CA SER A 85 -14.67 -8.30 0.72
C SER A 85 -15.55 -8.24 1.97
N ILE A 86 -16.11 -7.06 2.26
CA ILE A 86 -17.10 -6.88 3.31
C ILE A 86 -18.49 -6.86 2.67
N GLY A 87 -19.34 -7.83 3.05
CA GLY A 87 -20.73 -7.89 2.61
C GLY A 87 -21.37 -9.24 2.87
N ALA A 88 -22.68 -9.24 3.13
CA ALA A 88 -23.54 -10.42 3.08
C ALA A 88 -24.56 -10.22 1.96
N GLY A 89 -24.44 -10.94 0.83
CA GLY A 89 -25.37 -10.86 -0.30
C GLY A 89 -24.86 -10.09 -1.53
N GLN A 90 -25.72 -9.29 -2.18
CA GLN A 90 -25.47 -8.69 -3.51
C GLN A 90 -24.66 -7.37 -3.50
N THR A 91 -24.21 -6.88 -2.34
CA THR A 91 -23.45 -5.63 -2.20
C THR A 91 -22.11 -5.88 -1.52
N ASN A 92 -21.16 -6.47 -2.26
CA ASN A 92 -19.79 -6.63 -1.76
C ASN A 92 -19.05 -5.30 -1.88
N THR A 93 -18.53 -4.79 -0.76
CA THR A 93 -17.60 -3.65 -0.76
C THR A 93 -16.20 -4.17 -0.47
N ILE A 94 -15.25 -3.85 -1.34
CA ILE A 94 -13.84 -4.14 -1.07
C ILE A 94 -13.30 -3.06 -0.15
N LYS A 95 -12.80 -3.46 1.02
CA LYS A 95 -12.08 -2.57 1.93
C LYS A 95 -10.59 -2.85 1.84
N THR A 96 -9.80 -1.80 1.71
CA THR A 96 -8.34 -1.84 1.79
C THR A 96 -7.92 -1.41 3.19
N GLU A 97 -6.97 -2.11 3.78
CA GLU A 97 -6.31 -1.75 5.03
C GLU A 97 -4.80 -1.73 4.81
N ILE A 98 -4.13 -0.67 5.29
CA ILE A 98 -2.68 -0.52 5.23
C ILE A 98 -2.10 -0.69 6.62
N SER A 99 -1.00 -1.43 6.72
CA SER A 99 -0.29 -1.64 7.98
C SER A 99 1.20 -1.89 7.75
N GLY A 100 1.97 -1.88 8.83
CA GLY A 100 3.39 -2.27 8.81
C GLY A 100 4.25 -1.40 7.89
N CYS A 101 3.92 -0.11 7.77
CA CYS A 101 4.66 0.79 6.90
C CYS A 101 6.10 1.01 7.38
N ARG A 102 7.02 1.03 6.43
CA ARG A 102 8.42 1.35 6.65
C ARG A 102 8.96 2.22 5.53
N LYS A 103 9.86 3.15 5.86
CA LYS A 103 10.61 3.91 4.85
C LYS A 103 11.38 2.95 3.92
N ALA A 104 11.26 3.16 2.60
CA ALA A 104 11.81 2.30 1.56
C ALA A 104 13.28 2.56 1.26
#